data_AF-A0A1M6HTL0-F1
#
_entry.id   AF-A0A1M6HTL0-F1
#
_cell.length_a   1.000
_cell.length_b   1.000
_cell.length_c   1.000
_cell.angle_alpha   90.00
_cell.angle_beta   90.00
_cell.angle_gamma   90.00
#
_symmetry.space_group_name_H-M   'P 1'
#
loop_
_entity.id
_entity.type
_entity.pdbx_description
1 polymer ?
#
loop_
_entity_poly.entity_id
_entity_poly.type
_entity_poly.pdbx_seq_one_letter_code
_entity_poly.pdbx_strand_id
1 'polypeptide(L)'
;MSLFAIGDLHLHFQSELKARNQIEDKIWQNHEVIFQENCLKAMKPDDTLVLVGDHSWGKNLEECQMDLEYIENLPGRKILLRGNHDMFWDAKKTNQLNEMFKGRLEFLQNNYFTYEDYALVGTKGYTFEGPFYVDSYGNIQGWDEKEAEHAEKLVKRESERLVASFEAAKADGYKKFIMFLHYPPTNIIQTNSIFTKLAEQYGVSQVIYGHCHGETRFHDSITGKKRRIRYSLVSGDALRWKPLKVLD
;
A
#
# COMPACT_ATOMS: atom_id res chain seq x y z
N MET A 1 -20.38 -4.55 -8.51
CA MET A 1 -18.94 -4.53 -8.31
C MET A 1 -18.56 -3.28 -7.58
N SER A 2 -17.99 -3.44 -6.39
CA SER A 2 -17.39 -2.40 -5.55
C SER A 2 -15.87 -2.53 -5.51
N LEU A 3 -15.17 -1.43 -5.20
CA LEU A 3 -13.72 -1.37 -5.01
C LEU A 3 -13.40 -1.34 -3.53
N PHE A 4 -12.56 -2.26 -3.07
CA PHE A 4 -12.07 -2.35 -1.70
C PHE A 4 -10.56 -2.18 -1.64
N ALA A 5 -10.05 -1.76 -0.48
CA ALA A 5 -8.61 -1.68 -0.22
C ALA A 5 -8.25 -2.05 1.22
N ILE A 6 -7.10 -2.69 1.39
CA ILE A 6 -6.46 -3.00 2.67
C ILE A 6 -4.98 -3.29 2.42
N GLY A 7 -4.09 -2.98 3.35
CA GLY A 7 -2.65 -3.27 3.24
C GLY A 7 -2.15 -4.04 4.46
N ASP A 8 -0.87 -4.39 4.39
CA ASP A 8 -0.11 -4.84 5.55
C ASP A 8 -0.68 -6.11 6.18
N LEU A 9 -0.91 -7.12 5.35
CA LEU A 9 -1.39 -8.42 5.82
C LEU A 9 -0.29 -9.14 6.61
N HIS A 10 0.99 -8.97 6.25
CA HIS A 10 2.12 -9.59 6.94
C HIS A 10 1.93 -11.11 7.16
N LEU A 11 1.47 -11.79 6.12
CA LEU A 11 1.27 -13.24 6.14
C LEU A 11 2.61 -13.97 6.30
N HIS A 12 2.54 -15.15 6.91
CA HIS A 12 3.74 -15.95 7.19
C HIS A 12 3.41 -17.45 7.27
N PHE A 13 2.55 -17.96 6.39
CA PHE A 13 2.14 -19.37 6.43
C PHE A 13 3.31 -20.35 6.26
N GLN A 14 4.36 -19.95 5.54
CA GLN A 14 5.58 -20.74 5.33
C GLN A 14 6.85 -20.10 5.86
N SER A 15 6.87 -18.78 6.06
CA SER A 15 8.05 -18.05 6.51
C SER A 15 8.13 -17.97 8.04
N GLU A 16 9.36 -17.92 8.57
CA GLU A 16 9.58 -17.72 10.00
C GLU A 16 9.16 -16.30 10.44
N LEU A 17 8.21 -16.19 11.37
CA LEU A 17 7.81 -14.90 11.94
C LEU A 17 8.80 -14.43 13.01
N LYS A 18 9.43 -13.27 12.79
CA LYS A 18 10.37 -12.62 13.73
C LYS A 18 9.89 -11.29 14.28
N ALA A 19 8.82 -10.72 13.72
CA ALA A 19 8.30 -9.43 14.12
C ALA A 19 7.63 -9.55 15.50
N ARG A 20 8.30 -9.08 16.55
CA ARG A 20 7.80 -9.16 17.94
C ARG A 20 6.41 -8.57 18.09
N ASN A 21 6.15 -7.40 17.50
CA ASN A 21 4.83 -6.77 17.58
C ASN A 21 3.73 -7.69 17.03
N GLN A 22 3.98 -8.38 15.91
CA GLN A 22 2.99 -9.33 15.37
C GLN A 22 2.81 -10.57 16.26
N ILE A 23 3.86 -11.01 16.95
CA ILE A 23 3.82 -12.14 17.88
C ILE A 23 3.07 -11.78 19.17
N GLU A 24 3.29 -10.57 19.69
CA GLU A 24 2.89 -10.16 21.04
C GLU A 24 1.56 -9.40 21.06
N ASP A 25 1.30 -8.56 20.06
CA ASP A 25 0.12 -7.69 20.06
C ASP A 25 -1.14 -8.47 19.66
N LYS A 26 -2.20 -8.27 20.46
CA LYS A 26 -3.48 -8.97 20.30
C LYS A 26 -4.15 -8.75 18.94
N ILE A 27 -3.92 -7.59 18.33
CA ILE A 27 -4.55 -7.25 17.04
C ILE A 27 -4.11 -8.21 15.92
N TRP A 28 -2.92 -8.80 16.01
CA TRP A 28 -2.38 -9.70 14.98
C TRP A 28 -2.73 -11.18 15.18
N GLN A 29 -3.29 -11.54 16.33
CA GLN A 29 -3.59 -12.93 16.64
C GLN A 29 -4.74 -13.44 15.78
N ASN A 30 -4.48 -14.47 14.96
CA ASN A 30 -5.41 -15.04 13.97
C ASN A 30 -5.98 -14.00 12.98
N HIS A 31 -5.21 -12.95 12.69
CA HIS A 31 -5.66 -11.86 11.82
C HIS A 31 -6.03 -12.36 10.42
N GLU A 32 -5.34 -13.37 9.90
CA GLU A 32 -5.61 -14.00 8.61
C GLU A 32 -6.99 -14.66 8.58
N VAL A 33 -7.43 -15.30 9.67
CA VAL A 33 -8.77 -15.89 9.75
C VAL A 33 -9.82 -14.78 9.84
N ILE A 34 -9.60 -13.79 10.70
CA ILE A 34 -10.52 -12.65 10.90
C ILE A 34 -10.70 -11.87 9.59
N PHE A 35 -9.61 -11.61 8.88
CA PHE A 35 -9.62 -10.88 7.62
C PHE A 35 -10.38 -11.66 6.53
N GLN A 36 -10.13 -12.97 6.41
CA GLN A 36 -10.84 -13.83 5.47
C GLN A 36 -12.35 -13.79 5.72
N GLU A 37 -12.78 -13.95 6.98
CA GLU A 37 -14.19 -13.87 7.34
C GLU A 37 -14.81 -12.51 7.02
N ASN A 38 -14.09 -11.42 7.28
CA ASN A 38 -14.57 -10.07 6.97
C ASN A 38 -14.70 -9.85 5.46
N CYS A 39 -13.79 -10.39 4.65
CA CYS A 39 -13.91 -10.38 3.20
C CYS A 39 -15.15 -11.16 2.73
N LEU A 40 -15.36 -12.38 3.22
CA LEU A 40 -16.51 -13.21 2.87
C LEU A 40 -17.85 -12.56 3.24
N LYS A 41 -17.89 -11.76 4.31
CA LYS A 41 -19.09 -11.01 4.74
C LYS A 41 -19.32 -9.74 3.93
N ALA A 42 -18.25 -9.07 3.47
CA ALA A 42 -18.34 -7.73 2.89
C ALA A 42 -18.33 -7.72 1.35
N MET A 43 -17.69 -8.70 0.72
CA MET A 43 -17.36 -8.69 -0.70
C MET A 43 -18.06 -9.80 -1.49
N LYS A 44 -18.27 -9.54 -2.77
CA LYS A 44 -18.80 -10.48 -3.77
C LYS A 44 -17.70 -10.92 -4.75
N PRO A 45 -17.90 -12.02 -5.49
CA PRO A 45 -16.94 -12.47 -6.50
C PRO A 45 -16.64 -11.49 -7.64
N ASP A 46 -17.53 -10.53 -7.91
CA ASP A 46 -17.36 -9.49 -8.94
C ASP A 46 -16.69 -8.22 -8.41
N ASP A 47 -16.43 -8.10 -7.10
CA ASP A 47 -15.76 -6.95 -6.52
C ASP A 47 -14.24 -6.95 -6.79
N THR A 48 -13.57 -5.83 -6.56
CA THR A 48 -12.11 -5.70 -6.68
C THR A 48 -11.49 -5.36 -5.32
N LEU A 49 -10.42 -6.05 -4.95
CA LEU A 49 -9.61 -5.78 -3.75
C LEU A 49 -8.22 -5.32 -4.14
N VAL A 50 -7.83 -4.14 -3.67
CA VAL A 50 -6.46 -3.63 -3.80
C VAL A 50 -5.71 -3.85 -2.49
N LEU A 51 -4.66 -4.65 -2.54
CA LEU A 51 -3.77 -4.95 -1.43
C LEU A 51 -2.60 -3.95 -1.42
N VAL A 52 -2.48 -3.14 -0.37
CA VAL A 52 -1.63 -1.93 -0.34
C VAL A 52 -0.26 -2.20 0.32
N GLY A 53 0.49 -3.14 -0.25
CA GLY A 53 1.82 -3.56 0.23
C GLY A 53 1.83 -4.47 1.45
N ASP A 54 3.01 -5.02 1.70
CA ASP A 54 3.38 -5.84 2.85
C ASP A 54 2.43 -7.03 3.03
N HIS A 55 2.37 -7.85 1.97
CA HIS A 55 1.51 -9.01 1.90
C HIS A 55 2.08 -10.19 2.69
N SER A 56 3.39 -10.38 2.64
CA SER A 56 4.08 -11.57 3.16
C SER A 56 5.43 -11.22 3.78
N TRP A 57 5.83 -11.99 4.79
CA TRP A 57 7.19 -12.02 5.34
C TRP A 57 8.17 -12.87 4.52
N GLY A 58 7.66 -13.68 3.59
CA GLY A 58 8.45 -14.53 2.70
C GLY A 58 9.42 -13.74 1.84
N LYS A 59 10.65 -14.23 1.71
CA LYS A 59 11.73 -13.53 1.03
C LYS A 59 11.75 -13.76 -0.48
N ASN A 60 11.13 -14.84 -0.93
CA ASN A 60 11.12 -15.31 -2.31
C ASN A 60 9.76 -15.97 -2.60
N LEU A 61 9.50 -16.28 -3.88
CA LEU A 61 8.21 -16.84 -4.30
C LEU A 61 7.88 -18.19 -3.66
N GLU A 62 8.88 -19.02 -3.34
CA GLU A 62 8.69 -20.31 -2.68
C GLU A 62 8.20 -20.12 -1.25
N GLU A 63 8.81 -19.19 -0.51
CA GLU A 63 8.37 -18.83 0.86
C GLU A 63 7.02 -18.09 0.89
N CYS A 64 6.61 -17.46 -0.22
CA CYS A 64 5.34 -16.73 -0.30
C CYS A 64 4.20 -17.59 -0.87
N GLN A 65 4.44 -18.85 -1.23
CA GLN A 65 3.49 -19.62 -2.03
C GLN A 65 2.12 -19.76 -1.34
N MET A 66 2.09 -20.16 -0.07
CA MET A 66 0.86 -20.30 0.70
C MET A 66 0.22 -18.95 1.05
N ASP A 67 1.03 -17.90 1.19
CA ASP A 67 0.52 -16.53 1.42
C ASP A 67 -0.21 -16.01 0.18
N LEU A 68 0.36 -16.21 -1.01
CA LEU A 68 -0.27 -15.84 -2.28
C LEU A 68 -1.49 -16.72 -2.57
N GLU A 69 -1.45 -18.02 -2.28
CA GLU A 69 -2.61 -18.90 -2.39
C GLU A 69 -3.77 -18.45 -1.48
N TYR A 70 -3.46 -18.05 -0.25
CA TYR A 70 -4.46 -17.45 0.64
C TYR A 70 -5.11 -16.22 0.00
N ILE A 71 -4.31 -15.31 -0.57
CA ILE A 71 -4.81 -14.10 -1.25
C ILE A 71 -5.64 -14.44 -2.50
N GLU A 72 -5.19 -15.41 -3.30
CA GLU A 72 -5.91 -15.88 -4.50
C GLU A 72 -7.31 -16.38 -4.16
N ASN A 73 -7.47 -17.04 -3.01
CA ASN A 73 -8.71 -17.61 -2.52
C ASN A 73 -9.67 -16.57 -1.89
N LEU A 74 -9.25 -15.31 -1.72
CA LEU A 74 -10.15 -14.23 -1.32
C LEU A 74 -11.15 -13.89 -2.45
N PRO A 75 -12.38 -13.47 -2.12
CA PRO A 75 -13.37 -13.10 -3.11
C PRO A 75 -12.92 -11.90 -3.97
N GLY A 76 -13.38 -11.87 -5.21
CA GLY A 76 -13.13 -10.75 -6.12
C GLY A 76 -11.84 -10.86 -6.92
N ARG A 77 -11.55 -9.80 -7.68
CA ARG A 77 -10.30 -9.56 -8.40
C ARG A 77 -9.27 -8.97 -7.45
N LYS A 78 -8.02 -9.46 -7.47
CA LYS A 78 -6.95 -9.04 -6.54
C LYS A 78 -5.88 -8.24 -7.28
N ILE A 79 -5.67 -7.00 -6.85
CA ILE A 79 -4.59 -6.12 -7.30
C ILE A 79 -3.64 -5.90 -6.14
N LEU A 80 -2.39 -6.30 -6.28
CA LEU A 80 -1.35 -6.19 -5.27
C LEU A 80 -0.48 -5.00 -5.60
N LEU A 81 -0.21 -4.14 -4.62
CA LEU A 81 0.80 -3.08 -4.67
C LEU A 81 2.00 -3.53 -3.83
N ARG A 82 3.21 -3.24 -4.28
CA ARG A 82 4.42 -3.65 -3.56
C ARG A 82 4.68 -2.80 -2.31
N GLY A 83 4.94 -3.46 -1.18
CA GLY A 83 5.47 -2.87 0.07
C GLY A 83 6.98 -3.06 0.28
N ASN A 84 7.48 -2.73 1.47
CA ASN A 84 8.91 -2.95 1.81
C ASN A 84 9.21 -4.38 2.24
N HIS A 85 8.24 -5.10 2.80
CA HIS A 85 8.40 -6.50 3.21
C HIS A 85 8.18 -7.50 2.07
N ASP A 86 7.56 -7.08 0.96
CA ASP A 86 7.40 -7.87 -0.26
C ASP A 86 8.73 -8.06 -1.04
N MET A 87 9.67 -8.79 -0.45
CA MET A 87 11.02 -8.99 -0.97
C MET A 87 11.06 -9.90 -2.21
N PHE A 88 10.07 -10.78 -2.37
CA PHE A 88 9.93 -11.65 -3.54
C PHE A 88 9.68 -10.86 -4.84
N TRP A 89 9.16 -9.64 -4.71
CA TRP A 89 8.74 -8.79 -5.81
C TRP A 89 9.72 -7.62 -5.98
N ASP A 90 10.23 -7.43 -7.19
CA ASP A 90 10.90 -6.20 -7.61
C ASP A 90 10.24 -5.61 -8.86
N ALA A 91 10.44 -4.31 -9.09
CA ALA A 91 9.78 -3.58 -10.17
C ALA A 91 10.10 -4.11 -11.58
N LYS A 92 11.23 -4.80 -11.77
CA LYS A 92 11.61 -5.36 -13.07
C LYS A 92 10.93 -6.71 -13.32
N LYS A 93 10.59 -7.44 -12.25
CA LYS A 93 9.86 -8.71 -12.30
C LYS A 93 8.34 -8.56 -12.43
N THR A 94 7.79 -7.36 -12.29
CA THR A 94 6.33 -7.14 -12.31
C THR A 94 5.65 -7.77 -13.53
N ASN A 95 6.21 -7.63 -14.73
CA ASN A 95 5.62 -8.24 -15.93
C ASN A 95 5.66 -9.78 -15.88
N GLN A 96 6.76 -10.36 -15.41
CA GLN A 96 6.88 -11.81 -15.25
C GLN A 96 5.88 -12.34 -14.23
N LEU A 97 5.68 -11.64 -13.12
CA LEU A 97 4.68 -11.99 -12.11
C LEU A 97 3.25 -11.90 -12.68
N ASN A 98 2.93 -10.83 -13.41
CA ASN A 98 1.63 -10.69 -14.07
C ASN A 98 1.34 -11.81 -15.07
N GLU A 99 2.34 -12.28 -15.82
CA GLU A 99 2.16 -13.44 -16.71
C GLU A 99 2.01 -14.75 -15.92
N MET A 100 2.81 -14.95 -14.87
CA MET A 100 2.77 -16.17 -14.03
C MET A 100 1.44 -16.32 -13.26
N PHE A 101 0.85 -15.21 -12.82
CA PHE A 101 -0.39 -15.17 -12.04
C PHE A 101 -1.60 -14.69 -12.84
N LYS A 102 -1.51 -14.69 -14.17
CA LYS A 102 -2.56 -14.20 -15.07
C LYS A 102 -3.93 -14.79 -14.74
N GLY A 103 -4.91 -13.91 -14.52
CA GLY A 103 -6.28 -14.27 -14.16
C GLY A 103 -6.49 -14.62 -12.67
N ARG A 104 -5.42 -14.63 -11.86
CA ARG A 104 -5.47 -14.94 -10.42
C ARG A 104 -5.08 -13.73 -9.58
N LEU A 105 -3.94 -13.12 -9.87
CA LEU A 105 -3.42 -11.91 -9.20
C LEU A 105 -2.88 -10.91 -10.23
N GLU A 106 -2.91 -9.64 -9.86
CA GLU A 106 -2.42 -8.52 -10.67
C GLU A 106 -1.45 -7.66 -9.86
N PHE A 107 -0.22 -7.54 -10.33
CA PHE A 107 0.86 -6.82 -9.65
C PHE A 107 0.99 -5.39 -10.20
N LEU A 108 0.67 -4.40 -9.37
CA LEU A 108 0.63 -2.98 -9.66
C LEU A 108 1.98 -2.31 -9.37
N GLN A 109 2.82 -2.17 -10.39
CA GLN A 109 4.07 -1.41 -10.33
C GLN A 109 4.56 -1.06 -11.75
N ASN A 110 4.77 0.24 -12.02
CA ASN A 110 5.13 0.77 -13.36
C ASN A 110 4.10 0.44 -14.46
N ASN A 111 2.87 0.16 -14.04
CA ASN A 111 1.71 -0.09 -14.89
C ASN A 111 0.49 0.52 -14.19
N TYR A 112 -0.70 0.27 -14.74
CA TYR A 112 -1.96 0.61 -14.11
C TYR A 112 -2.96 -0.50 -14.37
N PHE A 113 -3.99 -0.57 -13.53
CA PHE A 113 -5.17 -1.41 -13.75
C PHE A 113 -6.41 -0.53 -13.77
N THR A 114 -7.54 -1.11 -14.16
CA THR A 114 -8.76 -0.34 -14.43
C THR A 114 -9.87 -0.77 -13.49
N TYR A 115 -10.67 0.18 -13.02
CA TYR A 115 -11.92 -0.07 -12.31
C TYR A 115 -12.96 0.90 -12.88
N GLU A 116 -13.92 0.37 -13.62
CA GLU A 116 -14.86 1.19 -14.39
C GLU A 116 -14.14 2.25 -15.23
N ASP A 117 -14.40 3.54 -14.97
CA ASP A 117 -13.75 4.67 -15.65
C ASP A 117 -12.56 5.27 -14.88
N TYR A 118 -12.09 4.59 -13.83
CA TYR A 118 -10.90 4.93 -13.07
C TYR A 118 -9.69 4.10 -13.50
N ALA A 119 -8.55 4.76 -13.64
CA ALA A 119 -7.25 4.12 -13.60
C ALA A 119 -6.77 4.01 -12.14
N LEU A 120 -6.42 2.80 -11.74
CA LEU A 120 -5.78 2.46 -10.48
C LEU A 120 -4.27 2.48 -10.71
N VAL A 121 -3.60 3.45 -10.09
CA VAL A 121 -2.15 3.65 -10.22
C VAL A 121 -1.50 3.54 -8.86
N GLY A 122 -0.24 3.10 -8.81
CA GLY A 122 0.45 3.05 -7.54
C GLY A 122 1.94 2.80 -7.66
N THR A 123 2.61 3.03 -6.55
CA THR A 123 4.03 2.73 -6.36
C THR A 123 4.26 2.34 -4.91
N LYS A 124 5.40 1.72 -4.60
CA LYS A 124 5.77 1.48 -3.20
C LYS A 124 5.75 2.79 -2.41
N GLY A 125 6.16 3.87 -3.07
CA GLY A 125 6.32 5.17 -2.43
C GLY A 125 7.53 5.16 -1.51
N TYR A 126 7.77 6.30 -0.88
CA TYR A 126 8.74 6.42 0.19
C TYR A 126 8.47 7.70 0.97
N THR A 127 8.74 7.70 2.25
CA THR A 127 8.82 8.92 3.04
C THR A 127 10.02 8.82 3.97
N PHE A 128 10.60 9.95 4.34
CA PHE A 128 11.64 9.95 5.35
C PHE A 128 11.00 9.72 6.73
N GLU A 129 11.40 8.66 7.43
CA GLU A 129 10.84 8.26 8.73
C GLU A 129 11.81 8.53 9.90
N GLY A 130 12.88 9.28 9.63
CA GLY A 130 13.92 9.56 10.60
C GLY A 130 15.17 8.71 10.38
N PRO A 131 16.09 8.66 11.37
CA PRO A 131 15.88 9.08 12.76
C PRO A 131 15.74 10.60 12.93
N PHE A 132 14.81 11.01 13.78
CA PHE A 132 14.61 12.40 14.21
C PHE A 132 15.22 12.62 15.59
N TYR A 133 15.94 13.72 15.77
CA TYR A 133 16.44 14.16 17.07
C TYR A 133 15.37 15.04 17.73
N VAL A 134 14.95 14.67 18.94
CA VAL A 134 13.90 15.39 19.69
C VAL A 134 14.45 15.95 20.99
N ASP A 135 13.91 17.08 21.44
CA ASP A 135 14.19 17.63 22.77
C ASP A 135 13.41 16.89 23.87
N SER A 136 13.60 17.29 25.13
CA SER A 136 12.89 16.72 26.29
C SER A 136 11.37 16.91 26.27
N TYR A 137 10.87 17.79 25.40
CA TYR A 137 9.45 18.09 25.22
C TYR A 137 8.87 17.41 23.96
N GLY A 138 9.68 16.63 23.23
CA GLY A 138 9.27 15.91 22.03
C GLY A 138 9.29 16.76 20.75
N ASN A 139 9.83 17.98 20.77
CA ASN A 139 9.96 18.79 19.56
C ASN A 139 11.16 18.31 18.72
N ILE A 140 10.97 18.16 17.42
CA ILE A 140 12.02 17.77 16.48
C ILE A 140 13.01 18.94 16.32
N GLN A 141 14.27 18.70 16.70
CA GLN A 141 15.39 19.64 16.63
C GLN A 141 16.30 19.39 15.42
N GLY A 142 16.20 18.21 14.82
CA GLY A 142 16.97 17.83 13.63
C GLY A 142 16.73 16.38 13.25
N TRP A 143 17.52 15.89 12.30
CA TRP A 143 17.46 14.52 11.80
C TRP A 143 18.82 14.11 11.24
N ASP A 144 18.98 12.82 10.97
CA ASP A 144 20.17 12.34 10.27
C ASP A 144 20.10 12.77 8.79
N GLU A 145 21.00 13.66 8.40
CA GLU A 145 21.06 14.22 7.04
C GLU A 145 21.43 13.16 5.99
N LYS A 146 22.21 12.13 6.34
CA LYS A 146 22.58 11.08 5.38
C LYS A 146 21.37 10.19 5.07
N GLU A 147 20.59 9.86 6.09
CA GLU A 147 19.34 9.11 5.91
C GLU A 147 18.30 9.95 5.16
N ALA A 148 18.24 11.27 5.40
CA ALA A 148 17.39 12.17 4.64
C ALA A 148 17.79 12.22 3.15
N GLU A 149 19.08 12.39 2.83
CA GLU A 149 19.59 12.35 1.45
C GLU A 149 19.32 10.99 0.77
N HIS A 150 19.42 9.89 1.51
CA HIS A 150 19.07 8.57 1.00
C HIS A 150 17.57 8.48 0.67
N ALA A 151 16.72 8.96 1.58
CA ALA A 151 15.28 9.01 1.40
C ALA A 151 14.89 9.83 0.17
N GLU A 152 15.53 10.98 -0.08
CA GLU A 152 15.28 11.80 -1.27
C GLU A 152 15.51 11.04 -2.58
N LYS A 153 16.57 10.22 -2.66
CA LYS A 153 16.86 9.39 -3.85
C LYS A 153 15.75 8.35 -4.06
N LEU A 154 15.27 7.74 -2.98
CA LEU A 154 14.18 6.77 -3.03
C LEU A 154 12.85 7.43 -3.43
N VAL A 155 12.51 8.56 -2.81
CA VAL A 155 11.34 9.38 -3.14
C VAL A 155 11.34 9.74 -4.62
N LYS A 156 12.47 10.25 -5.13
CA LYS A 156 12.61 10.60 -6.54
C LYS A 156 12.32 9.40 -7.44
N ARG A 157 12.97 8.26 -7.20
CA ARG A 157 12.78 7.05 -8.00
C ARG A 157 11.34 6.55 -7.98
N GLU A 158 10.69 6.50 -6.81
CA GLU A 158 9.30 6.04 -6.73
C GLU A 158 8.32 7.04 -7.34
N SER A 159 8.63 8.35 -7.33
CA SER A 159 7.83 9.38 -8.01
C SER A 159 7.89 9.26 -9.53
N GLU A 160 9.07 8.98 -10.10
CA GLU A 160 9.24 8.76 -11.56
C GLU A 160 8.44 7.54 -12.03
N ARG A 161 8.45 6.46 -11.24
CA ARG A 161 7.65 5.25 -11.49
C ARG A 161 6.15 5.53 -11.49
N LEU A 162 5.69 6.30 -10.51
CA LEU A 162 4.30 6.67 -10.39
C LEU A 162 3.86 7.55 -11.57
N VAL A 163 4.69 8.51 -11.99
CA VAL A 163 4.46 9.32 -13.19
C VAL A 163 4.34 8.43 -14.43
N ALA A 164 5.20 7.42 -14.59
CA ALA A 164 5.09 6.49 -15.71
C ALA A 164 3.72 5.76 -15.74
N SER A 165 3.21 5.31 -14.58
CA SER A 165 1.88 4.72 -14.46
C SER A 165 0.76 5.70 -14.85
N PHE A 166 0.84 6.95 -14.39
CA PHE A 166 -0.13 7.99 -14.75
C PHE A 166 -0.13 8.29 -16.26
N GLU A 167 1.04 8.49 -16.85
CA GLU A 167 1.15 8.81 -18.29
C GLU A 167 0.70 7.64 -19.16
N ALA A 168 0.97 6.38 -18.76
CA ALA A 168 0.46 5.20 -19.46
C ALA A 168 -1.07 5.18 -19.46
N ALA A 169 -1.70 5.32 -18.30
CA ALA A 169 -3.17 5.36 -18.19
C ALA A 169 -3.78 6.52 -18.98
N LYS A 170 -3.15 7.69 -18.95
CA LYS A 170 -3.61 8.87 -19.69
C LYS A 170 -3.49 8.69 -21.21
N ALA A 171 -2.42 8.05 -21.68
CA ALA A 171 -2.24 7.71 -23.09
C ALA A 171 -3.37 6.79 -23.60
N ASP A 172 -3.86 5.90 -22.74
CA ASP A 172 -4.99 5.01 -23.01
C ASP A 172 -6.37 5.69 -22.79
N GLY A 173 -6.40 6.99 -22.48
CA GLY A 173 -7.61 7.81 -22.44
C GLY A 173 -8.24 8.00 -21.06
N TYR A 174 -7.67 7.46 -19.99
CA TYR A 174 -8.19 7.63 -18.63
C TYR A 174 -8.02 9.06 -18.11
N LYS A 175 -9.05 9.53 -17.40
CA LYS A 175 -9.10 10.89 -16.81
C LYS A 175 -9.37 10.89 -15.31
N LYS A 176 -9.80 9.77 -14.75
CA LYS A 176 -10.07 9.61 -13.33
C LYS A 176 -9.05 8.65 -12.74
N PHE A 177 -8.52 9.00 -11.58
CA PHE A 177 -7.44 8.26 -10.95
C PHE A 177 -7.71 8.00 -9.48
N ILE A 178 -7.38 6.80 -9.03
CA ILE A 178 -7.17 6.46 -7.62
C ILE A 178 -5.71 6.05 -7.47
N MET A 179 -5.05 6.64 -6.49
CA MET A 179 -3.62 6.48 -6.26
C MET A 179 -3.36 5.64 -5.01
N PHE A 180 -2.55 4.60 -5.15
CA PHE A 180 -2.14 3.72 -4.07
C PHE A 180 -0.66 3.90 -3.76
N LEU A 181 -0.32 3.99 -2.48
CA LEU A 181 1.06 4.03 -1.99
C LEU A 181 1.20 3.03 -0.86
N HIS A 182 2.31 2.31 -0.75
CA HIS A 182 2.53 1.55 0.47
C HIS A 182 2.99 2.47 1.60
N TYR A 183 4.12 3.17 1.39
CA TYR A 183 4.54 4.24 2.31
C TYR A 183 3.52 5.38 2.32
N PRO A 184 3.34 6.04 3.48
CA PRO A 184 2.41 7.14 3.58
C PRO A 184 2.80 8.32 2.66
N PRO A 185 1.80 9.08 2.14
CA PRO A 185 2.05 10.24 1.29
C PRO A 185 2.73 11.41 2.01
N THR A 186 2.79 11.40 3.33
CA THR A 186 3.41 12.45 4.17
C THR A 186 4.08 11.81 5.39
N ASN A 187 4.75 12.61 6.21
CA ASN A 187 5.27 12.18 7.52
C ASN A 187 4.96 13.25 8.58
N ILE A 188 5.43 13.03 9.81
CA ILE A 188 5.20 13.88 10.97
C ILE A 188 5.72 15.33 10.82
N ILE A 189 6.66 15.60 9.91
CA ILE A 189 7.19 16.96 9.64
C ILE A 189 6.72 17.56 8.32
N GLN A 190 6.28 16.72 7.37
CA GLN A 190 6.00 17.11 6.01
C GLN A 190 4.52 17.02 5.70
N THR A 191 3.83 18.16 5.64
CA THR A 191 2.41 18.20 5.27
C THR A 191 2.16 18.19 3.75
N ASN A 192 3.19 18.39 2.93
CA ASN A 192 3.13 18.32 1.47
C ASN A 192 4.38 17.59 0.92
N SER A 193 4.19 16.47 0.26
CA SER A 193 5.23 15.70 -0.44
C SER A 193 5.10 15.76 -1.96
N ILE A 194 6.09 15.20 -2.67
CA ILE A 194 5.96 15.00 -4.12
C ILE A 194 4.72 14.16 -4.46
N PHE A 195 4.38 13.15 -3.67
CA PHE A 195 3.20 12.31 -3.93
C PHE A 195 1.89 13.09 -3.77
N THR A 196 1.79 13.97 -2.76
CA THR A 196 0.61 14.86 -2.64
C THR A 196 0.51 15.83 -3.82
N LYS A 197 1.64 16.35 -4.31
CA LYS A 197 1.69 17.24 -5.48
C LYS A 197 1.28 16.50 -6.76
N LEU A 198 1.77 15.28 -6.96
CA LEU A 198 1.38 14.43 -8.08
C LEU A 198 -0.12 14.11 -8.04
N ALA A 199 -0.66 13.76 -6.86
CA ALA A 199 -2.09 13.51 -6.71
C ALA A 199 -2.94 14.73 -7.14
N GLU A 200 -2.53 15.94 -6.76
CA GLU A 200 -3.20 17.17 -7.20
C GLU A 200 -3.02 17.43 -8.70
N GLN A 201 -1.80 17.28 -9.23
CA GLN A 201 -1.46 17.51 -10.64
C GLN A 201 -2.27 16.62 -11.58
N TYR A 202 -2.45 15.34 -11.22
CA TYR A 202 -3.19 14.37 -12.03
C TYR A 202 -4.68 14.32 -11.70
N GLY A 203 -5.18 15.16 -10.77
CA GLY A 203 -6.59 15.20 -10.43
C GLY A 203 -7.10 13.93 -9.76
N VAL A 204 -6.26 13.28 -8.95
CA VAL A 204 -6.62 12.07 -8.19
C VAL A 204 -7.77 12.36 -7.24
N SER A 205 -8.76 11.48 -7.18
CA SER A 205 -9.90 11.64 -6.27
C SER A 205 -9.62 11.08 -4.87
N GLN A 206 -8.84 9.98 -4.80
CA GLN A 206 -8.50 9.29 -3.56
C GLN A 206 -7.04 8.82 -3.56
N VAL A 207 -6.37 9.01 -2.42
CA VAL A 207 -5.04 8.47 -2.12
C VAL A 207 -5.19 7.49 -0.96
N ILE A 208 -4.77 6.25 -1.19
CA ILE A 208 -4.93 5.14 -0.25
C ILE A 208 -3.55 4.61 0.09
N TYR A 209 -3.25 4.45 1.38
CA TYR A 209 -1.91 4.06 1.81
C TYR A 209 -1.88 3.13 3.03
N GLY A 210 -0.78 2.40 3.22
CA GLY A 210 -0.55 1.43 4.30
C GLY A 210 0.59 1.84 5.25
N HIS A 211 1.40 0.86 5.67
CA HIS A 211 2.70 0.98 6.38
C HIS A 211 2.65 1.51 7.83
N CYS A 212 1.75 2.44 8.14
CA CYS A 212 1.63 2.99 9.49
C CYS A 212 0.97 1.98 10.45
N HIS A 213 1.77 1.42 11.37
CA HIS A 213 1.36 0.39 12.33
C HIS A 213 1.41 0.84 13.79
N GLY A 214 0.43 0.38 14.57
CA GLY A 214 0.24 0.75 15.96
C GLY A 214 -0.45 2.10 16.15
N GLU A 215 -1.30 2.22 17.17
CA GLU A 215 -2.16 3.39 17.40
C GLU A 215 -1.38 4.71 17.48
N THR A 216 -0.12 4.67 17.93
CA THR A 216 0.75 5.85 18.01
C THR A 216 1.19 6.38 16.65
N ARG A 217 1.19 5.54 15.60
CA ARG A 217 1.66 5.89 14.25
C ARG A 217 0.55 6.08 13.23
N PHE A 218 -0.69 5.72 13.54
CA PHE A 218 -1.83 5.89 12.62
C PHE A 218 -2.04 7.36 12.18
N HIS A 219 -1.47 8.30 12.92
CA HIS A 219 -1.57 9.74 12.67
C HIS A 219 -0.27 10.34 12.09
N ASP A 220 0.73 9.52 11.74
CA ASP A 220 2.02 9.99 11.19
C ASP A 220 1.89 10.62 9.80
N SER A 221 0.73 10.48 9.16
CA SER A 221 0.44 10.99 7.83
C SER A 221 -0.97 11.55 7.74
N ILE A 222 -1.21 12.34 6.69
CA ILE A 222 -2.50 12.91 6.38
C ILE A 222 -3.61 11.86 6.23
N THR A 223 -4.73 12.12 6.89
CA THR A 223 -5.98 11.38 6.74
C THR A 223 -7.14 12.34 6.44
N GLY A 224 -8.26 11.82 5.93
CA GLY A 224 -9.46 12.61 5.66
C GLY A 224 -9.38 13.39 4.35
N LYS A 225 -10.11 14.50 4.25
CA LYS A 225 -10.23 15.26 2.99
C LYS A 225 -9.34 16.50 3.01
N LYS A 226 -8.39 16.61 2.08
CA LYS A 226 -7.56 17.81 1.86
C LYS A 226 -7.47 18.11 0.38
N ARG A 227 -7.64 19.40 0.01
CA ARG A 227 -7.55 19.87 -1.39
C ARG A 227 -8.39 19.04 -2.37
N ARG A 228 -9.60 18.64 -1.92
CA ARG A 228 -10.59 17.81 -2.65
C ARG A 228 -10.21 16.34 -2.84
N ILE A 229 -9.04 15.92 -2.37
CA ILE A 229 -8.57 14.53 -2.38
C ILE A 229 -8.90 13.88 -1.03
N ARG A 230 -9.38 12.64 -1.04
CA ARG A 230 -9.56 11.82 0.17
C ARG A 230 -8.30 10.99 0.43
N TYR A 231 -7.80 11.01 1.65
CA TYR A 231 -6.67 10.24 2.12
C TYR A 231 -7.13 9.20 3.14
N SER A 232 -6.77 7.94 2.92
CA SER A 232 -7.17 6.83 3.78
C SER A 232 -5.96 5.95 4.11
N LEU A 233 -5.66 5.82 5.40
CA LEU A 233 -4.82 4.74 5.91
C LEU A 233 -5.63 3.44 5.89
N VAL A 234 -5.05 2.37 5.33
CA VAL A 234 -5.68 1.07 5.18
C VAL A 234 -4.83 -0.09 5.69
N SER A 235 -3.86 0.17 6.57
CA SER A 235 -3.14 -0.92 7.25
C SER A 235 -4.12 -1.82 8.00
N GLY A 236 -3.86 -3.13 7.97
CA GLY A 236 -4.78 -4.14 8.47
C GLY A 236 -5.14 -3.96 9.95
N ASP A 237 -4.16 -3.58 10.79
CA ASP A 237 -4.37 -3.29 12.20
C ASP A 237 -5.21 -2.02 12.42
N ALA A 238 -4.98 -0.95 11.65
CA ALA A 238 -5.78 0.27 11.72
C ALA A 238 -7.25 0.04 11.33
N LEU A 239 -7.49 -0.80 10.32
CA LEU A 239 -8.84 -1.16 9.88
C LEU A 239 -9.47 -2.30 10.69
N ARG A 240 -8.73 -2.88 11.65
CA ARG A 240 -9.14 -4.06 12.41
C ARG A 240 -9.59 -5.19 11.50
N TRP A 241 -8.80 -5.43 10.45
CA TRP A 241 -8.97 -6.51 9.48
C TRP A 241 -10.27 -6.46 8.68
N LYS A 242 -10.85 -5.27 8.52
CA LYS A 242 -12.04 -5.04 7.69
C LYS A 242 -11.63 -4.27 6.43
N PRO A 243 -11.79 -4.83 5.22
CA PRO A 243 -11.41 -4.13 4.01
C PRO A 243 -12.23 -2.84 3.87
N LEU A 244 -11.56 -1.74 3.54
CA LEU A 244 -12.21 -0.44 3.33
C LEU A 244 -12.90 -0.45 1.98
N LYS A 245 -14.22 -0.20 1.94
CA LYS A 245 -14.91 0.10 0.68
C LYS A 245 -14.52 1.51 0.20
N VAL A 246 -13.88 1.58 -0.96
CA VAL A 246 -13.36 2.80 -1.60
C VAL A 246 -14.39 3.42 -2.54
N LEU A 247 -15.04 2.60 -3.35
CA LEU A 247 -16.11 2.95 -4.28
C LEU A 247 -17.15 1.82 -4.33
N ASP A 248 -18.37 2.17 -4.70
CA ASP A 248 -19.46 1.20 -4.93
C ASP A 248 -19.37 0.50 -6.28
#